data_AF-A0A1B6E3Y3-F1
#
_entry.id   AF-A0A1B6E3Y3-F1
#
_cell.length_a   1.000
_cell.length_b   1.000
_cell.length_c   1.000
_cell.angle_alpha   90.00
_cell.angle_beta   90.00
_cell.angle_gamma   90.00
#
_symmetry.space_group_name_H-M   'P 1'
#
loop_
_entity.id
_entity.type
_entity.pdbx_description
1 polymer ?
#
loop_
_entity_poly.entity_id
_entity_poly.type
_entity_poly.pdbx_seq_one_letter_code
_entity_poly.pdbx_strand_id
1 'polypeptide(L)'
;DDRLRSFAITLHFLSPKAYCYVRRTFDTALPHPRTLRRWYSSIDAEPGFCSEVLKALKTQTSTSNYPVLCSLIMDSMTIRRHVEWDRKRFHGTINVGGKID
;
A
#
# COMPACT_ATOMS: atom_id res chain seq x y z
N ASP A 1 4.42 -17.28 -10.40
CA ASP A 1 3.34 -16.87 -11.31
C ASP A 1 2.78 -15.54 -10.82
N ASP A 2 2.82 -14.51 -11.67
CA ASP A 2 2.37 -13.15 -11.33
C ASP A 2 0.86 -13.09 -11.07
N ARG A 3 0.09 -13.96 -11.73
CA ARG A 3 -1.36 -14.05 -11.52
C ARG A 3 -1.69 -14.55 -10.11
N LEU A 4 -0.98 -15.59 -9.66
CA LEU A 4 -1.14 -16.14 -8.31
C LEU A 4 -0.71 -15.13 -7.25
N ARG A 5 0.39 -14.41 -7.48
CA ARG A 5 0.86 -13.34 -6.59
C ARG A 5 -0.19 -12.24 -6.44
N SER A 6 -0.71 -11.73 -7.56
CA SER A 6 -1.77 -10.70 -7.55
C SER A 6 -3.03 -11.19 -6.85
N PHE A 7 -3.49 -12.41 -7.13
CA PHE A 7 -4.65 -13.00 -6.44
C PHE A 7 -4.43 -13.11 -4.92
N ALA A 8 -3.28 -13.64 -4.49
CA ALA A 8 -2.96 -13.83 -3.08
C ALA A 8 -2.87 -12.49 -2.32
N ILE A 9 -2.24 -11.48 -2.91
CA ILE A 9 -2.12 -10.14 -2.33
C ILE A 9 -3.50 -9.50 -2.21
N THR A 10 -4.30 -9.51 -3.28
CA THR A 10 -5.65 -8.92 -3.30
C THR A 10 -6.56 -9.59 -2.28
N LEU A 11 -6.58 -10.93 -2.22
CA LEU A 11 -7.40 -11.67 -1.25
C LEU A 11 -6.99 -11.35 0.19
N HIS A 12 -5.69 -11.31 0.48
CA HIS A 12 -5.19 -10.97 1.81
C HIS A 12 -5.47 -9.50 2.18
N PHE A 13 -5.40 -8.58 1.22
CA PHE A 13 -5.74 -7.17 1.41
C PHE A 13 -7.21 -6.98 1.77
N LEU A 14 -8.12 -7.67 1.06
CA LEU A 14 -9.56 -7.59 1.32
C LEU A 14 -9.96 -8.28 2.63
N SER A 15 -9.39 -9.45 2.92
CA SER A 15 -9.66 -10.17 4.17
C SER A 15 -8.55 -11.18 4.50
N PRO A 16 -7.72 -10.91 5.52
CA PRO A 16 -6.74 -11.87 6.02
C PRO A 16 -7.37 -13.19 6.50
N LYS A 17 -8.61 -13.13 7.02
CA LYS A 17 -9.36 -14.31 7.44
C LYS A 17 -9.76 -15.17 6.25
N ALA A 18 -10.28 -14.55 5.18
CA ALA A 18 -10.62 -15.27 3.95
C ALA A 18 -9.37 -15.89 3.30
N TYR A 19 -8.26 -15.16 3.29
CA TYR A 19 -6.97 -15.69 2.82
C TYR A 19 -6.54 -16.94 3.59
N CYS A 20 -6.57 -16.89 4.93
CA CYS A 20 -6.22 -18.03 5.78
C CYS A 20 -7.16 -19.22 5.58
N TYR A 21 -8.45 -18.98 5.38
CA TYR A 21 -9.43 -20.01 5.06
C TYR A 21 -9.08 -20.71 3.74
N VAL A 22 -8.98 -19.97 2.64
CA VAL A 22 -8.64 -20.51 1.31
C VAL A 22 -7.31 -21.26 1.36
N ARG A 23 -6.30 -20.72 2.04
CA ARG A 23 -5.00 -21.39 2.20
C ARG A 23 -5.12 -22.74 2.91
N ARG A 24 -5.99 -22.87 3.92
CA ARG A 24 -6.22 -24.13 4.64
C ARG A 24 -7.04 -25.12 3.82
N THR A 25 -8.05 -24.64 3.08
CA THR A 25 -8.93 -25.48 2.27
C THR A 25 -8.23 -26.10 1.07
N PHE A 26 -7.31 -25.37 0.43
CA PHE A 26 -6.57 -25.83 -0.75
C PHE A 26 -5.15 -26.30 -0.44
N ASP A 27 -4.97 -27.00 0.68
CA ASP A 27 -3.71 -27.65 1.08
C ASP A 27 -2.44 -26.79 0.89
N THR A 28 -2.50 -25.54 1.34
CA THR A 28 -1.38 -24.58 1.26
C THR A 28 -0.93 -24.17 -0.14
N ALA A 29 -1.78 -24.34 -1.17
CA ALA A 29 -1.56 -23.80 -2.52
C ALA A 29 -1.26 -22.28 -2.54
N LEU A 30 -1.72 -21.56 -1.50
CA LEU A 30 -1.38 -20.15 -1.29
C LEU A 30 -0.15 -19.97 -0.39
N PRO A 31 0.72 -18.98 -0.69
CA PRO A 31 1.96 -18.76 0.02
C PRO A 31 1.74 -18.45 1.52
N HIS A 32 2.78 -18.64 2.33
CA HIS A 32 2.69 -18.27 3.73
C HIS A 32 2.53 -16.75 3.90
N PRO A 33 1.77 -16.24 4.90
CA PRO A 33 1.63 -14.79 5.15
C PRO A 33 2.96 -14.03 5.31
N ARG A 34 4.01 -14.71 5.78
CA ARG A 34 5.38 -14.17 5.81
C ARG A 34 5.89 -13.77 4.42
N THR A 35 5.56 -14.56 3.40
CA THR A 35 5.89 -14.27 2.00
C THR A 35 5.10 -13.08 1.49
N LEU A 36 3.79 -13.00 1.81
CA LEU A 36 2.97 -11.82 1.50
C LEU A 36 3.57 -10.54 2.10
N ARG A 37 3.99 -10.56 3.36
CA ARG A 37 4.63 -9.41 4.02
C ARG A 37 5.89 -8.94 3.29
N ARG A 38 6.71 -9.87 2.79
CA ARG A 38 7.89 -9.54 1.95
C ARG A 38 7.50 -8.94 0.61
N TRP A 39 6.37 -9.34 0.04
CA TRP A 39 5.87 -8.73 -1.19
C TRP A 39 5.32 -7.33 -0.98
N TYR A 40 4.76 -7.03 0.20
CA TYR A 40 4.34 -5.66 0.56
C TYR A 40 5.52 -4.72 0.79
N SER A 41 6.64 -5.21 1.34
CA SER A 41 7.80 -4.37 1.64
C SER A 41 8.55 -3.82 0.42
N SER A 42 8.16 -4.19 -0.81
CA SER A 42 8.75 -3.63 -2.03
C SER A 42 8.10 -2.32 -2.48
N ILE A 43 7.02 -1.88 -1.83
CA ILE A 43 6.33 -0.64 -2.17
C ILE A 43 6.99 0.49 -1.38
N ASP A 44 7.40 1.54 -2.09
CA ASP A 44 7.89 2.76 -1.49
C ASP A 44 6.72 3.53 -0.85
N ALA A 45 6.78 3.74 0.45
CA ALA A 45 5.77 4.43 1.25
C ALA A 45 6.36 5.65 1.96
N GLU A 46 7.46 6.21 1.42
CA GLU A 46 8.07 7.42 1.93
C GLU A 46 7.10 8.62 1.82
N PRO A 47 7.22 9.63 2.71
CA PRO A 47 6.39 10.82 2.67
C PRO A 47 6.51 11.56 1.34
N GLY A 48 5.38 12.01 0.79
CA GLY A 48 5.34 12.78 -0.45
C GLY A 48 4.24 12.32 -1.39
N PHE A 49 4.45 12.49 -2.69
CA PHE A 49 3.52 12.04 -3.71
C PHE A 49 3.81 10.58 -4.10
N CYS A 50 2.77 9.74 -4.10
CA CYS A 50 2.89 8.36 -4.58
C CYS A 50 3.15 8.34 -6.09
N SER A 51 4.35 7.90 -6.50
CA SER A 51 4.76 7.85 -7.90
C SER A 51 3.86 6.93 -8.74
N GLU A 52 3.36 5.88 -8.11
CA GLU A 52 2.48 4.85 -8.65
C GLU A 52 1.14 5.46 -9.05
N VAL A 53 0.60 6.37 -8.22
CA VAL A 53 -0.64 7.08 -8.50
C VAL A 53 -0.47 8.00 -9.69
N LEU A 54 0.63 8.74 -9.76
CA LEU A 54 0.93 9.61 -10.90
C LEU A 54 1.12 8.82 -12.20
N LYS A 55 1.78 7.67 -12.14
CA LYS A 55 1.90 6.75 -13.29
C LYS A 55 0.53 6.24 -13.75
N ALA A 56 -0.34 5.85 -12.81
CA ALA A 56 -1.68 5.39 -13.13
C ALA A 56 -2.53 6.49 -13.79
N LEU A 57 -2.48 7.72 -13.25
CA LEU A 57 -3.14 8.88 -13.85
C LEU A 57 -2.61 9.16 -15.25
N LYS A 58 -1.29 9.10 -15.46
CA LYS A 58 -0.67 9.26 -16.78
C LYS A 58 -1.23 8.24 -17.78
N THR A 59 -1.28 6.96 -17.41
CA THR A 59 -1.86 5.90 -18.25
C THR A 59 -3.33 6.16 -18.59
N GLN A 60 -4.13 6.65 -17.63
CA GLN A 60 -5.52 7.00 -17.89
C GLN A 60 -5.66 8.19 -18.83
N THR A 61 -4.85 9.24 -18.65
CA THR A 61 -4.83 10.41 -19.55
C THR A 61 -4.38 10.05 -20.97
N SER A 62 -3.45 9.12 -21.13
CA SER A 62 -2.99 8.67 -22.46
C SER A 62 -4.00 7.78 -23.19
N THR A 63 -4.86 7.07 -22.44
CA THR A 63 -5.93 6.23 -23.01
C THR A 63 -7.15 7.06 -23.41
N SER A 64 -7.38 8.18 -22.71
CA SER A 64 -8.54 9.04 -22.96
C SER A 64 -8.31 9.95 -24.16
N ASN A 65 -9.30 10.01 -25.05
CA ASN A 65 -9.29 10.93 -26.20
C ASN A 65 -9.71 12.36 -25.82
N TYR A 66 -10.18 12.56 -24.58
CA TYR A 66 -10.64 13.85 -24.03
C TYR A 66 -9.83 14.22 -22.77
N PRO A 67 -9.71 15.52 -22.45
CA PRO A 67 -9.00 15.96 -21.26
C PRO A 67 -9.66 15.39 -20.00
N VAL A 68 -8.87 14.72 -19.17
CA VAL A 68 -9.32 14.17 -17.89
C VAL A 68 -9.32 15.28 -16.86
N LEU A 69 -10.51 15.65 -16.38
CA LEU A 69 -10.67 16.59 -15.27
C LEU A 69 -10.56 15.84 -13.94
N CYS A 70 -9.76 16.35 -13.01
CA CYS A 70 -9.60 15.78 -11.68
C CYS A 70 -9.75 16.86 -10.60
N SER A 71 -10.25 16.46 -9.43
CA SER A 71 -10.28 17.28 -8.23
C SER A 71 -9.37 16.65 -7.18
N LEU A 72 -8.54 17.47 -6.54
CA LEU A 72 -7.68 17.06 -5.44
C LEU A 72 -8.33 17.47 -4.12
N ILE A 73 -8.70 16.48 -3.32
CA ILE A 73 -9.26 16.68 -1.98
C ILE A 73 -8.24 16.16 -0.97
N MET A 74 -7.95 16.96 0.04
CA MET A 74 -7.01 16.63 1.11
C MET A 74 -7.66 16.89 2.45
N ASP A 75 -7.49 15.95 3.38
CA ASP A 75 -7.90 16.07 4.78
C ASP A 75 -6.81 15.48 5.68
N SER A 76 -6.79 15.89 6.95
CA SER A 76 -5.84 15.43 7.95
C SER A 76 -6.51 14.52 8.98
N MET A 77 -5.81 13.47 9.40
CA MET A 77 -6.28 12.57 10.45
C MET A 77 -5.31 12.65 11.64
N THR A 78 -5.85 12.76 12.86
CA THR A 78 -5.03 12.69 14.07
C THR A 78 -4.61 11.24 14.31
N ILE A 79 -3.30 11.01 14.39
CA ILE A 79 -2.72 9.69 14.69
C ILE A 79 -2.23 9.68 16.14
N ARG A 80 -2.22 8.51 16.78
CA ARG A 80 -1.66 8.34 18.13
C ARG A 80 -0.20 8.83 18.16
N ARG A 81 0.12 9.71 19.11
CA ARG A 81 1.50 10.17 19.33
C ARG A 81 2.33 9.01 19.85
N HIS A 82 3.25 8.54 19.02
CA HIS A 82 4.16 7.43 19.30
C HIS A 82 5.41 7.58 18.43
N VAL A 83 6.56 7.10 18.90
CA VAL A 83 7.82 7.01 18.14
C VAL A 83 8.13 5.53 17.91
N GLU A 84 8.29 5.14 16.65
CA GLU A 84 8.55 3.76 16.24
C GLU A 84 9.87 3.66 15.45
N TRP A 85 10.62 2.58 15.67
CA TRP A 85 11.90 2.33 14.99
C TRP A 85 11.73 1.26 13.90
N ASP A 86 11.84 1.64 12.63
CA ASP A 86 11.75 0.70 11.49
C ASP A 86 13.10 0.04 11.15
N ARG A 87 13.99 -0.14 12.14
CA ARG A 87 15.35 -0.71 11.95
C ARG A 87 16.29 0.13 11.08
N LYS A 88 15.79 1.19 10.46
CA LYS A 88 16.54 2.16 9.65
C LYS A 88 16.45 3.57 10.23
N ARG A 89 15.25 4.01 10.60
CA ARG A 89 14.93 5.38 11.02
C ARG A 89 13.88 5.36 12.13
N PHE A 90 13.87 6.41 12.95
CA PHE A 90 12.78 6.67 13.88
C PHE A 90 11.68 7.42 13.14
N HIS A 91 10.44 6.96 13.29
CA HIS A 91 9.24 7.56 12.72
C HIS A 91 8.32 8.02 13.85
N GLY A 92 7.74 9.21 13.77
CA GLY A 92 6.76 9.65 14.76
C GLY A 92 6.75 11.16 15.01
N THR A 93 5.89 11.56 15.94
CA THR A 93 5.74 12.94 16.48
C THR A 93 5.37 14.06 15.50
N ILE A 94 4.99 13.77 14.26
CA ILE A 94 4.64 14.80 13.27
C ILE A 94 3.11 14.95 13.21
N ASN A 95 2.61 16.10 13.65
CA ASN A 95 1.17 16.46 13.61
C ASN A 95 0.84 17.41 12.43
N VAL A 96 1.69 17.43 11.38
CA VAL A 96 1.70 18.35 10.21
C VAL A 96 2.70 19.51 10.35
N GLY A 97 3.60 19.68 9.38
CA GLY A 97 4.37 20.92 9.15
C GLY A 97 5.68 21.14 9.94
N GLY A 98 6.16 20.20 10.75
CA GLY A 98 7.39 20.38 11.53
C GLY A 98 8.63 19.80 10.85
N LYS A 99 9.62 20.64 10.53
CA LYS A 99 11.02 20.20 10.56
C LYS A 99 11.35 19.80 11.99
N ILE A 100 12.00 18.65 12.15
CA ILE A 100 12.65 18.29 13.41
C ILE A 100 13.95 19.12 13.40
N ASP A 101 14.02 20.15 14.23
CA ASP A 101 15.31 20.73 14.64
C ASP A 101 15.94 19.84 15.72
#